data_AF-A0A090WN29-F1
#
_entry.id   AF-A0A090WN29-F1
#
_cell.length_a   1.000
_cell.length_b   1.000
_cell.length_c   1.000
_cell.angle_alpha   90.00
_cell.angle_beta   90.00
_cell.angle_gamma   90.00
#
_symmetry.space_group_name_H-M   'P 1'
#
loop_
_entity.id
_entity.type
_entity.pdbx_description
1 polymer ?
#
loop_
_entity_poly.entity_id
_entity_poly.type
_entity_poly.pdbx_seq_one_letter_code
_entity_poly.pdbx_strand_id
1 'polypeptide(L)' 'MGDIGNLIANDEGGATLTFNTDKWCIGCDDDARNVLGKAFIVHATADDFESQPSGAAGARVACGVIE' A
#
# COMPACT_ATOMS: atom_id res chain seq x y z
N MET A 1 -2.21 6.09 8.55
CA MET A 1 -2.44 6.49 7.14
C MET A 1 -1.50 5.66 6.27
N GLY A 2 -2.03 4.70 5.54
CA GLY A 2 -1.24 3.77 4.70
C GLY A 2 -1.75 3.61 3.28
N ASP A 3 -2.88 4.22 2.93
CA ASP A 3 -3.55 4.02 1.65
C ASP A 3 -2.82 4.78 0.55
N ILE A 4 -2.54 4.10 -0.56
CA ILE A 4 -1.76 4.61 -1.70
C ILE A 4 -2.61 4.68 -2.97
N GLY A 5 -3.83 4.15 -2.91
CA GLY A 5 -4.69 3.92 -4.07
C GLY A 5 -4.53 2.54 -4.69
N ASN A 6 -5.35 2.27 -5.70
CA ASN A 6 -5.39 0.98 -6.39
C ASN A 6 -4.24 0.83 -7.40
N LEU A 7 -3.67 -0.37 -7.47
CA LEU A 7 -2.68 -0.78 -8.47
C LEU A 7 -3.39 -1.41 -9.67
N ILE A 8 -3.11 -0.91 -10.88
CA ILE A 8 -3.71 -1.41 -12.12
C ILE A 8 -2.71 -2.34 -12.81
N ALA A 9 -3.07 -3.62 -12.94
CA ALA A 9 -2.33 -4.57 -13.74
C ALA A 9 -2.74 -4.49 -15.22
N ASN A 10 -1.78 -4.72 -16.10
CA ASN A 10 -2.02 -4.89 -17.53
C ASN A 10 -2.55 -6.30 -17.86
N ASP A 11 -2.87 -6.53 -19.13
CA ASP A 11 -3.44 -7.81 -19.60
C ASP A 11 -2.48 -9.00 -19.44
N GLU A 12 -1.17 -8.73 -19.27
CA GLU A 12 -0.15 -9.74 -18.97
C GLU A 12 0.03 -10.01 -17.46
N GLY A 13 -0.72 -9.32 -16.60
CA GLY A 13 -0.65 -9.45 -15.13
C GLY A 13 0.50 -8.69 -14.47
N GLY A 14 1.21 -7.83 -15.21
CA GLY A 14 2.24 -6.93 -14.70
C GLY A 14 1.68 -5.58 -14.28
N ALA A 15 2.23 -4.96 -13.25
CA ALA A 15 1.82 -3.63 -12.78
C ALA A 15 3.03 -2.82 -12.31
N THR A 16 2.97 -1.50 -12.45
CA THR A 16 3.97 -0.57 -11.92
C THR A 16 3.28 0.70 -11.45
N LEU A 17 3.59 1.13 -10.23
CA LEU A 17 3.11 2.38 -9.66
C LEU A 17 4.30 3.20 -9.18
N THR A 18 4.39 4.43 -9.66
CA THR A 18 5.34 5.43 -9.17
C THR A 18 4.54 6.55 -8.53
N PHE A 19 4.76 6.81 -7.24
CA PHE A 19 4.13 7.90 -6.52
C PHE A 19 5.13 8.56 -5.57
N ASN A 20 4.79 9.76 -5.11
CA ASN A 20 5.55 10.49 -4.11
C ASN A 20 4.58 10.99 -3.05
N THR A 21 5.00 10.98 -1.79
CA THR A 21 4.18 11.47 -0.66
C THR A 21 5.06 12.13 0.38
N ASP A 22 4.55 13.19 1.00
CA ASP A 22 5.16 13.84 2.16
C ASP A 22 4.58 13.29 3.48
N LYS A 23 3.77 12.23 3.44
CA LYS A 23 3.12 11.63 4.61
C LYS A 23 4.01 10.63 5.35
N TRP A 24 5.03 10.10 4.70
CA TRP A 24 5.90 9.06 5.24
C TRP A 24 7.35 9.53 5.32
N CYS A 25 8.16 8.83 6.09
CA CYS A 25 9.58 9.06 6.22
C CYS A 25 10.32 7.72 6.39
N ILE A 26 11.62 7.70 6.12
CA ILE A 26 12.49 6.56 6.42
C ILE A 26 13.44 7.01 7.53
N GLY A 27 13.39 6.34 8.69
CA GLY A 27 14.32 6.57 9.79
C GLY A 27 14.14 7.89 10.55
N CYS A 28 12.96 8.52 10.48
CA CYS A 28 12.66 9.68 11.33
C CYS A 28 12.07 9.27 12.69
N ASP A 29 12.07 10.20 13.65
CA ASP A 29 11.63 9.95 15.04
C ASP A 29 10.10 9.78 15.20
N ASP A 30 9.32 10.07 14.15
CA ASP A 30 7.87 9.88 14.16
C ASP A 30 7.50 8.46 13.72
N ASP A 31 7.30 7.57 14.69
CA ASP A 31 6.93 6.15 14.48
C ASP A 31 5.66 5.94 13.64
N ALA A 32 4.71 6.90 13.66
CA ALA A 32 3.48 6.80 12.87
C ALA A 32 3.72 7.09 11.38
N ARG A 33 4.83 7.77 11.06
CA ARG A 33 5.26 8.11 9.69
C ARG A 33 6.45 7.28 9.22
N ASN A 34 7.22 6.70 10.13
CA ASN A 34 8.37 5.88 9.81
C ASN A 34 7.94 4.54 9.21
N VAL A 35 8.33 4.32 7.95
CA VAL A 35 7.95 3.10 7.21
C VAL A 35 8.93 1.96 7.37
N LEU A 36 10.08 2.16 8.03
CA LEU A 36 11.00 1.07 8.36
C LEU A 36 10.30 0.03 9.26
N GLY A 37 10.47 -1.25 8.92
CA GLY A 37 9.80 -2.37 9.56
C GLY A 37 8.30 -2.49 9.27
N LYS A 38 7.76 -1.69 8.33
CA LYS A 38 6.40 -1.84 7.79
C LYS A 38 6.42 -2.63 6.49
N ALA A 39 5.26 -2.92 5.92
CA ALA A 39 5.15 -3.67 4.67
C ALA A 39 4.18 -3.01 3.68
N PHE A 40 4.49 -3.15 2.40
CA PHE A 40 3.53 -2.98 1.31
C PHE A 40 2.67 -4.23 1.20
N ILE A 41 1.36 -4.06 1.06
CA ILE A 41 0.39 -5.14 0.90
C ILE A 41 -0.40 -4.90 -0.38
N VAL A 42 -0.44 -5.91 -1.26
CA VAL A 42 -1.34 -5.91 -2.41
C VAL A 42 -2.53 -6.80 -2.07
N HIS A 43 -3.73 -6.27 -2.33
CA HIS A 43 -5.00 -6.93 -2.08
C HIS A 43 -5.56 -7.57 -3.37
N ALA A 44 -6.46 -8.55 -3.20
CA ALA A 44 -7.02 -9.35 -4.29
C ALA A 44 -7.98 -8.56 -5.19
N THR A 45 -8.65 -7.56 -4.62
CA THR A 45 -9.58 -6.70 -5.35
C THR A 45 -9.26 -5.22 -5.10
N ALA A 46 -9.82 -4.35 -5.93
CA ALA A 46 -9.71 -2.91 -5.75
C ALA A 46 -10.35 -2.47 -4.43
N ASP A 47 -9.70 -1.49 -3.79
CA ASP A 47 -10.23 -0.70 -2.67
C ASP A 47 -11.39 0.19 -3.16
N ASP A 48 -12.48 0.24 -2.40
CA ASP A 48 -13.67 1.06 -2.67
C ASP A 48 -13.60 2.49 -2.11
N PHE A 49 -12.56 2.81 -1.35
CA PHE A 49 -12.30 4.08 -0.66
C PHE A 49 -13.37 4.52 0.36
N GLU A 50 -14.28 3.63 0.74
CA GLU A 50 -15.38 3.90 1.67
C GLU A 50 -15.36 2.93 2.84
N SER A 51 -15.34 1.63 2.55
CA SER A 51 -15.46 0.56 3.53
C SER A 51 -14.22 0.53 4.43
N GLN A 52 -14.45 0.60 5.74
CA GLN A 52 -13.37 0.44 6.71
C GLN A 52 -13.34 -0.98 7.26
N PRO A 53 -12.14 -1.56 7.53
CA PRO A 53 -10.84 -0.89 7.64
C PRO A 53 -9.94 -0.96 6.39
N SER A 54 -10.38 -1.60 5.29
CA SER A 54 -9.50 -1.94 4.17
C SER A 54 -10.19 -1.91 2.80
N GLY A 55 -11.16 -1.02 2.63
CA GLY A 55 -11.79 -0.72 1.35
C GLY A 55 -12.51 -1.88 0.67
N ALA A 56 -12.97 -2.88 1.43
CA ALA A 56 -13.48 -4.13 0.87
C ALA A 56 -12.54 -4.82 -0.14
N ALA A 57 -11.22 -4.59 -0.06
CA ALA A 57 -10.22 -5.03 -1.03
C ALA A 57 -9.94 -6.56 -1.02
N GLY A 58 -10.63 -7.32 -0.19
CA GLY A 58 -10.47 -8.78 -0.12
C GLY A 58 -9.13 -9.23 0.47
N ALA A 59 -8.70 -10.44 0.10
CA ALA A 59 -7.52 -11.10 0.69
C ALA A 59 -6.19 -10.41 0.33
N ARG A 60 -5.17 -10.60 1.17
CA ARG A 60 -3.79 -10.13 0.90
C ARG A 60 -3.10 -11.14 -0.01
N VAL A 61 -2.67 -10.70 -1.19
CA VAL A 61 -2.09 -11.57 -2.24
C VAL A 61 -0.59 -11.37 -2.42
N ALA A 62 -0.04 -10.23 -1.97
CA ALA A 62 1.41 -10.02 -1.91
C ALA A 62 1.79 -9.18 -0.70
N CYS A 63 3.04 -9.36 -0.25
CA CYS A 63 3.64 -8.64 0.86
C CYS A 63 5.12 -8.35 0.56
N GLY A 64 5.56 -7.13 0.83
CA GLY A 64 6.98 -6.75 0.78
C GLY A 64 7.33 -5.88 1.97
N VAL A 65 8.30 -6.32 2.78
CA VAL A 65 8.76 -5.59 3.97
C VAL A 65 9.76 -4.51 3.57
N ILE A 66 9.69 -3.37 4.24
CA ILE A 66 10.67 -2.28 4.15
C ILE A 66 11.65 -2.47 5.31
N GLU A 67 12.91 -2.75 5.01
CA GLU A 67 13.99 -2.98 5.99
C GLU A 67 15.18 -2.03 5.78
#